data_AF-A0A6I9MRM1-F1
#
_entry.id   AF-A0A6I9MRM1-F1
#
_cell.length_a   1.000
_cell.length_b   1.000
_cell.length_c   1.000
_cell.angle_alpha   90.00
_cell.angle_beta   90.00
_cell.angle_gamma   90.00
#
_symmetry.space_group_name_H-M   'P 1'
#
loop_
_entity.id
_entity.type
_entity.pdbx_description
1 polymer ?
#
loop_
_entity_poly.entity_id
_entity_poly.type
_entity_poly.pdbx_seq_one_letter_code
_entity_poly.pdbx_strand_id
1 'polypeptide(L)'
;MSCLPEAALHHGKCISQCPAQHYLEDNSRCRVCHSSCSSCWGPSVSQCTLCPGGRLLHQGQCVEACGEGLYSQDTTCHNCHPSCRSCVGPLASDCLRCLKPEEALLLQSSPLQHGVCTAGCPAHSFLDHMYTCR
;
A
#
# COMPACT_ATOMS: atom_id res chain seq x y z
N MET A 1 32.60 -20.23 -16.94
CA MET A 1 32.01 -18.98 -17.47
C MET A 1 31.24 -18.35 -16.31
N SER A 2 31.94 -17.59 -15.48
CA SER A 2 31.42 -17.05 -14.22
C SER A 2 31.66 -15.54 -14.27
N CYS A 3 30.63 -14.74 -13.99
CA CYS A 3 30.78 -13.29 -13.91
C CYS A 3 31.49 -12.90 -12.61
N LEU A 4 32.00 -11.66 -12.53
CA LEU A 4 32.53 -11.11 -11.28
C LEU A 4 31.45 -11.18 -10.17
N PRO A 5 31.84 -11.23 -8.88
CA PRO A 5 30.91 -11.37 -7.76
C PRO A 5 29.84 -10.25 -7.63
N GLU A 6 29.95 -9.17 -8.41
CA GLU A 6 28.98 -8.08 -8.48
C GLU A 6 28.22 -8.01 -9.83
N ALA A 7 28.43 -8.98 -10.72
CA ALA A 7 27.84 -9.00 -12.05
C ALA A 7 26.94 -10.23 -12.22
N ALA A 8 25.75 -9.98 -12.75
CA ALA A 8 24.74 -10.98 -13.04
C ALA A 8 24.83 -11.46 -14.49
N LEU A 9 24.69 -12.76 -14.71
CA LEU A 9 24.61 -13.34 -16.04
C LEU A 9 23.17 -13.20 -16.59
N HIS A 10 23.05 -12.49 -17.71
CA HIS A 10 21.81 -12.34 -18.46
C HIS A 10 22.08 -12.61 -19.95
N HIS A 11 21.41 -13.63 -20.52
CA HIS A 11 21.56 -14.02 -21.94
C HIS A 11 23.03 -14.20 -22.38
N GLY A 12 23.88 -14.77 -21.52
CA GLY A 12 25.30 -14.99 -21.82
C GLY A 12 26.19 -13.74 -21.70
N LYS A 13 25.65 -12.60 -21.24
CA LYS A 13 26.41 -11.38 -20.93
C LYS A 13 26.44 -11.15 -19.42
N CYS A 14 27.55 -10.64 -18.91
CA CYS A 14 27.65 -10.17 -17.52
C CYS A 14 27.20 -8.70 -17.47
N ILE A 15 26.16 -8.42 -16.69
CA ILE A 15 25.62 -7.09 -16.45
C ILE A 15 25.68 -6.77 -14.97
N SER A 16 25.91 -5.50 -14.60
CA SER A 16 26.00 -5.09 -13.18
C SER A 16 24.67 -5.11 -12.45
N GLN A 17 23.56 -4.97 -13.17
CA GLN A 17 22.22 -4.95 -12.58
C GLN A 17 21.23 -5.59 -13.54
N CYS A 18 20.31 -6.41 -13.01
CA CYS A 18 19.29 -7.04 -13.82
C CYS A 18 18.33 -6.00 -14.42
N PRO A 19 17.87 -6.19 -15.67
CA PRO A 19 16.93 -5.28 -16.30
C PRO A 19 15.58 -5.28 -15.57
N ALA A 20 14.70 -4.32 -15.90
CA ALA A 20 13.34 -4.31 -15.40
C ALA A 20 12.63 -5.66 -15.62
N GLN A 21 11.70 -6.00 -14.71
CA GLN A 21 11.05 -7.32 -14.65
C GLN A 21 12.00 -8.51 -14.42
N HIS A 22 13.22 -8.29 -13.96
CA HIS A 22 14.14 -9.36 -13.59
C HIS A 22 14.72 -9.14 -12.19
N TYR A 23 14.88 -10.23 -11.44
CA TYR A 23 15.56 -10.24 -10.15
C TYR A 23 16.89 -11.00 -10.22
N LEU A 24 17.79 -10.66 -9.31
CA LEU A 24 19.05 -11.38 -9.15
C LEU A 24 18.82 -12.61 -8.27
N GLU A 25 19.02 -13.79 -8.86
CA GLU A 25 19.01 -15.06 -8.13
C GLU A 25 20.40 -15.33 -7.51
N ASP A 26 20.47 -16.16 -6.46
CA ASP A 26 21.69 -16.45 -5.68
C ASP A 26 22.88 -16.91 -6.53
N ASN A 27 22.62 -17.53 -7.68
CA ASN A 27 23.65 -17.97 -8.63
C ASN A 27 24.19 -16.84 -9.53
N SER A 28 24.02 -15.58 -9.14
CA SER A 28 24.35 -14.39 -9.92
C SER A 28 23.73 -14.44 -11.32
N ARG A 29 22.47 -14.88 -11.43
CA ARG A 29 21.74 -14.95 -12.70
C ARG A 29 20.48 -14.11 -12.63
N CYS A 30 20.21 -13.37 -13.69
CA CYS A 30 18.95 -12.65 -13.80
C CYS A 30 17.84 -13.61 -14.22
N ARG A 31 16.77 -13.66 -13.44
CA ARG A 31 15.54 -14.38 -13.77
C ARG A 31 14.36 -13.44 -13.89
N VAL A 32 13.43 -13.79 -14.76
CA VAL A 32 12.19 -13.03 -14.99
C VAL A 32 11.32 -13.10 -13.72
N CYS A 33 10.73 -11.97 -13.37
CA CYS A 33 9.73 -11.84 -12.32
C CYS A 33 8.41 -12.56 -12.67
N HIS A 34 7.55 -12.76 -11.67
CA HIS A 34 6.17 -13.17 -11.97
C HIS A 34 5.47 -12.10 -12.83
N SER A 35 4.57 -12.51 -13.72
CA SER A 35 3.87 -11.63 -14.68
C SER A 35 3.01 -10.54 -14.04
N SER A 36 2.71 -10.69 -12.75
CA SER A 36 1.97 -9.71 -11.94
C SER A 36 2.85 -8.54 -11.44
N CYS A 37 4.17 -8.64 -11.55
CA CYS A 37 5.11 -7.62 -11.07
C CYS A 37 5.79 -6.88 -12.23
N SER A 38 6.07 -5.59 -12.05
CA SER A 38 6.96 -4.81 -12.93
C SER A 38 8.42 -4.90 -12.49
N SER A 39 8.65 -5.09 -11.19
CA SER A 39 9.96 -5.42 -10.62
C SER A 39 9.73 -6.28 -9.38
N CYS A 40 10.70 -7.14 -9.04
CA CYS A 40 10.59 -8.11 -7.96
C CYS A 40 11.95 -8.38 -7.33
N TRP A 41 11.94 -8.92 -6.12
CA TRP A 41 13.12 -9.44 -5.44
C TRP A 41 13.17 -10.98 -5.45
N GLY A 42 12.14 -11.62 -6.02
CA GLY A 42 12.13 -13.05 -6.25
C GLY A 42 10.97 -13.52 -7.12
N PRO A 43 10.80 -14.84 -7.32
CA PRO A 43 9.98 -15.40 -8.38
C PRO A 43 8.47 -15.45 -8.07
N SER A 44 8.08 -15.24 -6.80
CA SER A 44 6.67 -15.36 -6.39
C SER A 44 5.87 -14.09 -6.66
N VAL A 45 4.55 -14.24 -6.81
CA VAL A 45 3.57 -13.14 -6.87
C VAL A 45 3.61 -12.22 -5.64
N SER A 46 4.13 -12.71 -4.51
CA SER A 46 4.29 -11.95 -3.26
C SER A 46 5.68 -11.38 -3.04
N GLN A 47 6.52 -11.38 -4.08
CA GLN A 47 7.89 -10.88 -4.02
C GLN A 47 8.10 -9.71 -4.98
N CYS A 48 7.04 -8.96 -5.29
CA CYS A 48 7.12 -7.75 -6.10
C CYS A 48 7.76 -6.60 -5.30
N THR A 49 8.52 -5.75 -5.99
CA THR A 49 8.97 -4.44 -5.52
C THR A 49 8.24 -3.30 -6.24
N LEU A 50 7.77 -3.53 -7.46
CA LEU A 50 7.02 -2.55 -8.25
C LEU A 50 5.88 -3.24 -8.99
N CYS A 51 4.75 -2.54 -9.06
CA CYS A 51 3.53 -3.05 -9.66
C CYS A 51 3.26 -2.41 -11.03
N PRO A 52 2.82 -3.20 -12.03
CA PRO A 52 2.50 -2.69 -13.35
C PRO A 52 1.12 -2.00 -13.35
N GLY A 53 0.95 -1.00 -14.21
CA GLY A 53 -0.38 -0.46 -14.55
C GLY A 53 -1.12 0.24 -13.40
N GLY A 54 -0.42 1.06 -12.60
CA GLY A 54 -1.05 1.84 -11.52
C GLY A 54 -1.55 1.00 -10.33
N ARG A 55 -1.23 -0.30 -10.31
CA ARG A 55 -1.50 -1.18 -9.16
C ARG A 55 -0.69 -0.78 -7.94
N LEU A 56 -1.20 -1.12 -6.78
CA LEU A 56 -0.64 -0.76 -5.49
C LEU A 56 0.17 -1.92 -4.91
N LEU A 57 1.32 -1.62 -4.33
CA LEU A 57 2.14 -2.59 -3.64
C LEU A 57 1.65 -2.77 -2.20
N HIS A 58 1.29 -3.99 -1.84
CA HIS A 58 0.92 -4.36 -0.48
C HIS A 58 1.64 -5.65 -0.07
N GLN A 59 2.54 -5.55 0.90
CA GLN A 59 3.30 -6.70 1.43
C GLN A 59 3.96 -7.57 0.33
N GLY A 60 4.50 -6.93 -0.71
CA GLY A 60 5.14 -7.61 -1.84
C GLY A 60 4.18 -8.13 -2.91
N GLN A 61 2.87 -7.91 -2.78
CA GLN A 61 1.86 -8.24 -3.78
C GLN A 61 1.32 -7.00 -4.47
N CYS A 62 0.93 -7.15 -5.73
CA CYS A 62 0.30 -6.08 -6.50
C CYS A 62 -1.22 -6.22 -6.47
N VAL A 63 -1.87 -5.31 -5.77
CA VAL A 63 -3.33 -5.25 -5.58
C VAL A 63 -3.93 -4.08 -6.36
N GLU A 64 -5.21 -4.17 -6.72
CA GLU A 64 -5.91 -3.08 -7.42
C GLU A 64 -6.35 -1.97 -6.47
N ALA A 65 -6.62 -2.31 -5.21
CA ALA A 65 -6.94 -1.38 -4.13
C ALA A 65 -6.41 -1.93 -2.80
N CYS A 66 -6.02 -1.05 -1.87
CA CYS A 66 -5.51 -1.48 -0.56
C CYS A 66 -6.56 -2.14 0.33
N GLY A 67 -7.84 -1.89 0.08
CA GLY A 67 -8.93 -2.38 0.92
C GLY A 67 -9.18 -1.52 2.16
N GLU A 68 -9.98 -2.02 3.09
CA GLU A 68 -10.28 -1.34 4.35
C GLU A 68 -9.10 -1.40 5.32
N GLY A 69 -8.92 -0.35 6.13
CA GLY A 69 -7.83 -0.22 7.11
C GLY A 69 -6.50 0.22 6.51
N LEU A 70 -6.44 0.42 5.19
CA LEU A 70 -5.24 0.84 4.47
C LEU A 70 -5.57 2.01 3.53
N TYR A 71 -4.58 2.86 3.27
CA TYR A 71 -4.65 3.93 2.29
C TYR A 71 -3.50 3.83 1.29
N SER A 72 -3.71 4.35 0.09
CA SER A 72 -2.69 4.39 -0.96
C SER A 72 -1.86 5.67 -0.86
N GLN A 73 -0.55 5.52 -0.74
CA GLN A 73 0.42 6.62 -0.84
C GLN A 73 1.58 6.17 -1.73
N ASP A 74 1.94 6.96 -2.73
CA ASP A 74 3.05 6.68 -3.64
C ASP A 74 3.03 5.26 -4.24
N THR A 75 1.85 4.80 -4.66
CA THR A 75 1.60 3.44 -5.19
C THR A 75 1.81 2.29 -4.19
N THR A 76 1.91 2.58 -2.91
CA THR A 76 2.06 1.60 -1.83
C THR A 76 0.90 1.70 -0.85
N CYS A 77 0.50 0.56 -0.30
CA CYS A 77 -0.55 0.47 0.70
C CYS A 77 0.02 0.61 2.10
N HIS A 78 -0.42 1.65 2.81
CA HIS A 78 -0.01 1.96 4.18
C HIS A 78 -1.19 1.79 5.13
N ASN A 79 -0.91 1.40 6.38
CA ASN A 79 -1.95 1.22 7.40
C ASN A 79 -2.53 2.57 7.83
N CYS A 80 -3.84 2.60 8.01
CA CYS A 80 -4.53 3.70 8.67
C CYS A 80 -4.17 3.78 10.16
N HIS A 81 -4.53 4.91 10.79
CA HIS A 81 -4.58 4.97 12.25
C HIS A 81 -5.51 3.87 12.78
N PRO A 82 -5.19 3.18 13.90
CA PRO A 82 -5.98 2.05 14.42
C PRO A 82 -7.43 2.39 14.80
N SER A 83 -7.75 3.68 14.94
CA SER A 83 -9.13 4.14 15.17
C SER A 83 -9.98 4.17 13.88
N CYS A 84 -9.35 4.19 12.70
CA CYS A 84 -10.03 4.30 11.42
C CYS A 84 -10.29 2.91 10.80
N ARG A 85 -11.52 2.70 10.30
CA ARG A 85 -11.83 1.62 9.36
C ARG A 85 -11.37 1.94 7.95
N SER A 86 -11.43 3.20 7.56
CA SER A 86 -10.99 3.71 6.27
C SER A 86 -10.43 5.10 6.48
N CYS A 87 -9.38 5.46 5.77
CA CYS A 87 -8.67 6.72 5.93
C CYS A 87 -8.11 7.23 4.60
N VAL A 88 -7.78 8.51 4.55
CA VAL A 88 -7.03 9.14 3.44
C VAL A 88 -5.54 9.32 3.77
N GLY A 89 -5.15 9.04 5.01
CA GLY A 89 -3.84 9.32 5.53
C GLY A 89 -3.56 8.61 6.86
N PRO A 90 -2.35 8.77 7.39
CA PRO A 90 -1.89 8.05 8.57
C PRO A 90 -2.42 8.63 9.89
N LEU A 91 -2.97 9.85 9.88
CA LEU A 91 -3.35 10.55 11.11
C LEU A 91 -4.71 10.08 11.62
N ALA A 92 -4.93 10.24 12.93
CA ALA A 92 -6.24 10.00 13.54
C ALA A 92 -7.33 10.94 13.01
N SER A 93 -6.95 12.08 12.40
CA SER A 93 -7.84 13.06 11.76
C SER A 93 -8.13 12.78 10.28
N ASP A 94 -7.50 11.75 9.72
CA ASP A 94 -7.65 11.38 8.32
C ASP A 94 -8.65 10.21 8.16
N CYS A 95 -9.44 9.91 9.19
CA CYS A 95 -10.44 8.85 9.12
C CYS A 95 -11.60 9.28 8.22
N LEU A 96 -12.00 8.41 7.31
CA LEU A 96 -13.26 8.49 6.57
C LEU A 96 -14.38 7.71 7.27
N ARG A 97 -14.01 6.63 7.97
CA ARG A 97 -14.94 5.77 8.73
C ARG A 97 -14.25 5.26 9.99
N CYS A 98 -15.00 5.18 11.09
CA CYS A 98 -14.49 4.67 12.35
C CYS A 98 -14.49 3.15 12.40
N LEU A 99 -13.49 2.58 13.07
CA LEU A 99 -13.34 1.14 13.22
C LEU A 99 -14.46 0.55 14.08
N LYS A 100 -14.80 1.25 15.18
CA LYS A 100 -15.87 0.81 16.06
C LYS A 100 -17.20 1.43 15.64
N PRO A 101 -18.30 0.64 15.64
CA PRO A 101 -19.63 1.14 15.29
C PRO A 101 -20.23 2.06 16.36
N GLU A 102 -19.68 2.05 17.58
CA GLU A 102 -20.05 2.95 18.67
C GLU A 102 -19.36 4.32 18.58
N GLU A 103 -18.32 4.45 17.75
CA GLU A 103 -17.60 5.70 17.54
C GLU A 103 -18.25 6.50 16.40
N ALA A 104 -18.28 7.81 16.57
CA ALA A 104 -18.79 8.77 15.61
C ALA A 104 -17.64 9.53 14.96
N LEU A 105 -17.74 9.78 13.66
CA LEU A 105 -16.77 10.57 12.93
C LEU A 105 -17.04 12.06 13.12
N LEU A 106 -16.11 12.75 13.78
CA LEU A 106 -16.11 14.20 13.93
C LEU A 106 -15.31 14.83 12.77
N LEU A 107 -16.01 15.47 11.84
CA LEU A 107 -15.38 16.19 10.72
C LEU A 107 -14.60 17.39 11.24
N GLN A 108 -13.28 17.42 10.99
CA GLN A 108 -12.43 18.53 11.43
C GLN A 108 -12.24 19.59 10.34
N SER A 109 -12.42 19.24 9.06
CA SER A 109 -12.17 20.13 7.93
C SER A 109 -13.19 19.92 6.80
N SER A 110 -14.08 20.89 6.62
CA SER A 110 -14.85 21.02 5.37
C SER A 110 -13.89 21.51 4.27
N PRO A 111 -13.74 20.83 3.12
CA PRO A 111 -14.70 19.94 2.46
C PRO A 111 -14.35 18.44 2.45
N LEU A 112 -13.30 18.00 3.16
CA LEU A 112 -12.59 16.77 2.81
C LEU A 112 -13.21 15.46 3.33
N GLN A 113 -14.39 15.51 3.96
CA GLN A 113 -15.13 14.33 4.49
C GLN A 113 -14.28 13.38 5.36
N HIS A 114 -13.16 13.86 5.94
CA HIS A 114 -12.37 13.12 6.91
C HIS A 114 -12.29 13.85 8.25
N GLY A 115 -12.01 13.10 9.29
CA GLY A 115 -12.00 13.62 10.65
C GLY A 115 -11.50 12.61 11.67
N VAL A 116 -11.84 12.87 12.93
CA VAL A 116 -11.41 12.08 14.08
C VAL A 116 -12.56 11.21 14.59
N CYS A 117 -12.26 9.97 14.94
CA CYS A 117 -13.22 9.09 15.60
C CYS A 117 -13.29 9.39 17.10
N THR A 118 -14.50 9.66 17.58
CA THR A 118 -14.79 9.98 18.97
C THR A 118 -15.89 9.06 19.50
N ALA A 119 -15.88 8.76 20.80
CA ALA A 119 -16.90 7.91 21.44
C ALA A 119 -18.32 8.53 21.44
N GLY A 120 -18.44 9.81 21.05
CA GLY A 120 -19.71 10.50 20.92
C GLY A 120 -19.54 11.88 20.31
N CYS A 121 -20.65 12.43 19.83
CA CYS A 121 -20.68 13.75 19.22
C CYS A 121 -20.63 14.86 20.29
N PRO A 122 -19.89 15.95 20.06
CA PRO A 122 -19.84 17.07 20.99
C PRO A 122 -21.20 17.76 21.15
N ALA A 123 -21.33 18.58 22.20
CA ALA A 123 -22.55 19.33 22.47
C ALA A 123 -22.99 20.12 21.24
N HIS A 124 -24.28 20.06 20.91
CA HIS A 124 -24.92 20.68 19.73
C HIS A 124 -24.68 19.98 18.38
N SER A 125 -24.13 18.77 18.36
CA SER A 125 -24.08 17.93 17.16
C SER A 125 -24.83 16.61 17.35
N PHE A 126 -25.31 16.04 16.26
CA PHE A 126 -26.12 14.82 16.24
C PHE A 126 -25.48 13.74 15.36
N LEU A 127 -25.67 12.49 15.78
CA LEU A 127 -25.21 11.33 15.02
C LEU A 127 -26.17 11.07 13.85
N ASP A 128 -25.67 11.19 12.63
CA ASP A 128 -26.41 10.83 11.43
C ASP A 128 -26.41 9.31 11.17
N HIS A 129 -27.26 8.83 10.25
CA HIS A 129 -27.32 7.42 9.81
C HIS A 129 -25.98 6.88 9.28
N MET A 130 -25.08 7.76 8.86
CA MET A 130 -23.73 7.42 8.41
C MET A 130 -22.68 7.39 9.55
N TYR A 131 -23.09 7.45 10.82
CA TYR A 131 -22.19 7.55 11.99
C TYR A 131 -21.24 8.76 11.92
N THR A 132 -21.74 9.87 11.37
CA THR A 132 -21.02 11.14 11.29
C THR A 132 -21.68 12.16 12.20
N CYS A 133 -20.88 12.94 12.92
CA CYS A 133 -21.39 14.05 13.72
C CYS A 133 -21.68 15.24 12.80
N ARG A 134 -22.94 15.70 12.80
CA ARG A 134 -23.42 16.86 12.05
C ARG A 134 -23.97 17.93 12.95
#